data_AF-A0A151CJ49-F1
#
_entry.id   AF-A0A151CJ49-F1
#
_cell.length_a   1.000
_cell.length_b   1.000
_cell.length_c   1.000
_cell.angle_alpha   90.00
_cell.angle_beta   90.00
_cell.angle_gamma   90.00
#
_symmetry.space_group_name_H-M   'P 1'
#
loop_
_entity.id
_entity.type
_entity.pdbx_description
1 polymer ?
#
loop_
_entity_poly.entity_id
_entity_poly.type
_entity_poly.pdbx_seq_one_letter_code
_entity_poly.pdbx_strand_id
1 'polypeptide(L)'
;MTARMDGSFIDYVDFIDVAVEAFETAPRKLFEKMMRLILNKFHDQEIELQRLSLEMDDMHVLPVDDLDEFYDTVLDAVDNIKLFKKKLEAIEAKDPLFAELHDEADKLHSALVSYMDRMGQLEVRIMQEEQRSA
;
A
#
# COMPACT_ATOMS: atom_id res chain seq x y z
N MET A 1 4.12 -3.69 20.48
CA MET A 1 2.87 -3.39 19.75
C MET A 1 3.06 -4.09 18.41
N THR A 2 2.41 -5.23 18.17
CA THR A 2 2.58 -6.00 16.92
C THR A 2 1.82 -5.25 15.83
N ALA A 3 2.54 -4.74 14.83
CA ALA A 3 1.92 -4.17 13.64
C ALA A 3 1.33 -5.32 12.83
N ARG A 4 0.12 -5.75 13.19
CA ARG A 4 -0.66 -6.65 12.34
C ARG A 4 -1.08 -5.84 11.13
N MET A 5 -0.43 -6.08 10.00
CA MET A 5 -1.07 -5.82 8.71
C MET A 5 -2.29 -6.73 8.67
N ASP A 6 -3.47 -6.15 8.92
CA ASP A 6 -4.70 -6.88 8.69
C ASP A 6 -4.84 -7.08 7.18
N GLY A 7 -5.43 -8.20 6.77
CA GLY A 7 -5.71 -8.51 5.36
C GLY A 7 -6.75 -7.57 4.71
N SER A 8 -6.87 -6.33 5.19
CA SER A 8 -7.70 -5.28 4.63
C SER A 8 -7.01 -4.50 3.50
N PHE A 9 -5.80 -4.90 3.10
CA PHE A 9 -5.22 -4.52 1.81
C PHE A 9 -6.20 -4.94 0.72
N ILE A 10 -6.91 -3.94 0.21
CA ILE A 10 -8.13 -4.13 -0.58
C ILE A 10 -7.77 -4.83 -1.88
N ASP A 11 -8.63 -5.77 -2.28
CA ASP A 11 -8.71 -6.21 -3.67
C ASP A 11 -9.24 -5.05 -4.54
N TYR A 12 -8.34 -4.14 -4.90
CA TYR A 12 -8.68 -2.92 -5.65
C TYR A 12 -8.99 -3.22 -7.13
N VAL A 13 -8.80 -4.47 -7.58
CA VAL A 13 -8.95 -4.87 -8.98
C VAL A 13 -10.41 -4.75 -9.43
N ASP A 14 -11.36 -5.08 -8.55
CA ASP A 14 -12.81 -4.93 -8.78
C ASP A 14 -13.27 -3.47 -8.68
N PHE A 15 -12.53 -2.62 -7.96
CA PHE A 15 -12.90 -1.22 -7.79
C PHE A 15 -12.87 -0.44 -9.11
N ILE A 16 -11.93 -0.74 -10.01
CA ILE A 16 -11.80 0.00 -11.27
C ILE A 16 -13.03 -0.16 -12.14
N ASP A 17 -13.57 -1.38 -12.24
CA ASP A 17 -14.74 -1.66 -13.05
C ASP A 17 -15.96 -0.90 -12.49
N VAL A 18 -16.12 -0.88 -11.16
CA VAL A 18 -17.15 -0.08 -10.47
C VAL A 18 -16.94 1.41 -10.68
N ALA A 19 -15.70 1.89 -10.66
CA ALA A 19 -15.37 3.30 -10.82
C ALA A 19 -15.66 3.79 -12.25
N VAL A 20 -15.36 2.96 -13.26
CA VAL A 20 -15.70 3.23 -14.66
C VAL A 20 -17.22 3.23 -14.86
N GLU A 21 -17.93 2.23 -14.33
CA GLU A 21 -19.39 2.18 -14.43
C GLU A 21 -20.03 3.41 -13.76
N ALA A 22 -19.57 3.80 -12.57
CA ALA A 22 -20.07 4.98 -11.87
C ALA A 22 -19.75 6.28 -12.62
N PHE A 23 -18.60 6.38 -13.27
CA PHE A 23 -18.26 7.53 -14.12
C PHE A 23 -19.26 7.70 -15.27
N GLU A 24 -19.69 6.59 -15.87
CA GLU A 24 -20.60 6.59 -17.02
C GLU A 24 -22.08 6.74 -16.64
N THR A 25 -22.48 6.24 -15.47
CA THR A 25 -23.90 6.07 -15.13
C THR A 25 -24.36 6.85 -13.89
N ALA A 26 -23.47 7.18 -12.96
CA ALA A 26 -23.85 7.79 -11.70
C ALA A 26 -23.97 9.32 -11.81
N PRO A 27 -24.78 9.97 -10.95
CA PRO A 27 -24.73 11.41 -10.80
C PRO A 27 -23.31 11.87 -10.45
N ARG A 28 -22.81 12.93 -11.11
CA ARG A 28 -21.41 13.39 -10.96
C ARG A 28 -20.95 13.50 -9.51
N LYS A 29 -21.77 14.11 -8.64
CA LYS A 29 -21.44 14.27 -7.21
C LYS A 29 -21.27 12.94 -6.47
N LEU A 30 -21.98 11.90 -6.86
CA LEU A 30 -21.86 10.57 -6.26
C LEU A 30 -20.55 9.91 -6.68
N PHE A 31 -20.22 9.96 -7.97
CA PHE A 31 -18.92 9.52 -8.49
C PHE A 31 -17.76 10.22 -7.78
N GLU A 32 -17.78 11.55 -7.70
CA GLU A 32 -16.73 12.33 -7.02
C GLU A 32 -16.58 11.94 -5.54
N LYS A 33 -17.70 11.71 -4.84
CA LYS A 33 -17.67 11.29 -3.43
C LYS A 33 -17.06 9.90 -3.28
N MET A 34 -17.41 8.97 -4.17
CA MET A 34 -16.84 7.62 -4.17
C MET A 34 -15.34 7.65 -4.44
N MET A 35 -14.90 8.39 -5.46
CA MET A 35 -13.48 8.55 -5.77
C MET A 35 -12.70 9.15 -4.61
N ARG A 36 -13.21 10.20 -3.97
CA ARG A 36 -12.56 10.83 -2.81
C ARG A 36 -12.42 9.88 -1.62
N LEU A 37 -13.40 9.00 -1.38
CA LEU A 37 -13.28 8.00 -0.31
C LEU A 37 -12.12 7.04 -0.56
N ILE A 38 -11.92 6.65 -1.82
CA ILE A 38 -10.86 5.72 -2.19
C ILE A 38 -9.50 6.42 -2.20
N LEU A 39 -9.41 7.63 -2.75
CA LEU A 39 -8.21 8.46 -2.68
C LEU A 39 -7.73 8.64 -1.24
N ASN A 40 -8.65 8.99 -0.33
CA ASN A 40 -8.32 9.12 1.09
C ASN A 40 -7.81 7.80 1.68
N LYS A 41 -8.41 6.66 1.30
CA LYS A 41 -7.95 5.36 1.81
C LYS A 41 -6.54 5.01 1.32
N PHE A 42 -6.21 5.30 0.07
CA PHE A 42 -4.84 5.13 -0.44
C PHE A 42 -3.85 6.01 0.33
N HIS A 43 -4.20 7.28 0.52
CA HIS A 43 -3.36 8.23 1.24
C HIS A 43 -3.18 7.84 2.72
N ASP A 44 -4.24 7.42 3.41
CA ASP A 44 -4.16 6.97 4.81
C ASP A 44 -3.24 5.74 4.95
N GLN A 45 -3.33 4.79 4.00
CA GLN A 45 -2.44 3.62 3.97
C GLN A 45 -0.98 3.99 3.68
N GLU A 46 -0.76 4.93 2.76
CA GLU A 46 0.57 5.45 2.45
C GLU A 46 1.22 6.10 3.69
N ILE A 47 0.49 7.00 4.38
CA ILE A 47 0.96 7.62 5.62
C ILE A 47 1.28 6.57 6.69
N GLU A 48 0.40 5.57 6.86
CA GLU A 48 0.58 4.53 7.86
C GLU A 48 1.86 3.71 7.59
N LEU A 49 2.08 3.29 6.34
CA LEU A 49 3.29 2.56 5.95
C LEU A 49 4.56 3.39 6.15
N GLN A 50 4.52 4.69 5.82
CA GLN A 50 5.65 5.59 6.07
C GLN A 50 5.94 5.71 7.56
N ARG A 51 4.91 5.85 8.38
CA ARG A 51 5.06 5.88 9.85
C ARG A 51 5.70 4.59 10.36
N LEU A 52 5.15 3.44 9.98
CA LEU A 52 5.68 2.14 10.41
C LEU A 52 7.13 1.93 9.95
N SER A 53 7.47 2.37 8.75
CA SER A 53 8.84 2.30 8.22
C SER A 53 9.82 3.14 9.05
N LEU A 54 9.40 4.33 9.49
CA LEU A 54 10.23 5.19 10.35
C LEU A 54 10.37 4.62 11.76
N GLU A 55 9.31 4.02 12.31
CA GLU A 55 9.35 3.39 13.63
C GLU A 55 10.35 2.22 13.67
N MET A 56 10.53 1.49 12.56
CA MET A 56 11.49 0.39 12.46
C MET A 56 12.96 0.83 12.67
N ASP A 57 13.31 2.08 12.35
CA ASP A 57 14.68 2.57 12.50
C ASP A 57 15.16 2.52 13.96
N ASP A 58 14.23 2.65 14.93
CA ASP A 58 14.52 2.62 16.36
C ASP A 58 14.30 1.23 17.02
N MET A 59 13.90 0.22 16.25
CA MET A 59 13.60 -1.12 16.77
C MET A 59 14.84 -2.03 16.88
N HIS A 60 14.93 -2.80 17.97
CA HIS A 60 15.96 -3.83 18.15
C HIS A 60 15.41 -5.25 18.10
N VAL A 61 14.12 -5.40 17.77
CA VAL A 61 13.43 -6.68 17.63
C VAL A 61 12.51 -6.59 16.42
N LEU A 62 12.21 -7.73 15.82
CA LEU A 62 11.27 -7.79 14.69
C LEU A 62 9.85 -7.45 15.18
N PRO A 63 9.09 -6.61 14.45
CA PRO A 63 7.72 -6.25 14.80
C PRO A 63 6.68 -7.31 14.41
N VAL A 64 7.12 -8.44 13.84
CA VAL A 64 6.30 -9.53 13.33
C VAL A 64 6.76 -10.85 13.91
N ASP A 65 5.81 -11.76 14.11
CA ASP A 65 6.07 -13.10 14.65
C ASP A 65 6.52 -14.08 13.55
N ASP A 66 6.10 -13.83 12.30
CA ASP A 66 6.43 -14.64 11.11
C ASP A 66 6.92 -13.70 9.99
N LEU A 67 8.20 -13.82 9.62
CA LEU A 67 8.83 -13.01 8.59
C LEU A 67 8.46 -13.48 7.18
N ASP A 68 8.31 -14.78 6.97
CA ASP A 68 7.99 -15.32 5.65
C ASP A 68 6.56 -14.90 5.27
N GLU A 69 5.61 -15.03 6.19
CA GLU A 69 4.23 -14.55 6.00
C GLU A 69 4.17 -13.05 5.75
N PHE A 70 5.01 -12.27 6.45
CA PHE A 70 5.13 -10.83 6.21
C PHE A 70 5.59 -10.53 4.78
N TYR A 71 6.67 -11.13 4.31
CA TYR A 71 7.21 -10.87 2.98
C TYR A 71 6.23 -11.31 1.88
N ASP A 72 5.63 -12.49 2.02
CA ASP A 72 4.61 -12.98 1.08
C ASP A 72 3.42 -11.99 0.98
N THR A 73 2.91 -11.54 2.13
CA THR A 73 1.79 -10.59 2.17
C THR A 73 2.13 -9.25 1.53
N VAL A 74 3.33 -8.71 1.79
CA VAL A 74 3.75 -7.42 1.22
C VAL A 74 4.01 -7.54 -0.27
N LEU A 75 4.63 -8.63 -0.73
CA LEU A 75 4.85 -8.88 -2.14
C LEU A 75 3.53 -9.00 -2.91
N ASP A 76 2.56 -9.74 -2.38
CA ASP A 76 1.21 -9.83 -2.96
C ASP A 76 0.55 -8.44 -3.03
N ALA A 77 0.68 -7.62 -1.98
CA ALA A 77 0.15 -6.26 -1.99
C ALA A 77 0.84 -5.38 -3.05
N VAL A 78 2.16 -5.47 -3.19
CA VAL A 78 2.93 -4.76 -4.22
C VAL A 78 2.45 -5.14 -5.62
N ASP A 79 2.28 -6.44 -5.90
CA ASP A 79 1.82 -6.93 -7.19
C ASP A 79 0.37 -6.52 -7.47
N ASN A 80 -0.51 -6.55 -6.47
CA ASN A 80 -1.88 -6.08 -6.60
C ASN A 80 -1.95 -4.58 -6.94
N ILE A 81 -1.20 -3.73 -6.25
CA ILE A 81 -1.15 -2.29 -6.56
C ILE A 81 -0.55 -2.05 -7.94
N LYS A 82 0.46 -2.82 -8.35
CA LYS A 82 1.04 -2.73 -9.70
C LYS A 82 0.02 -3.08 -10.79
N LEU A 83 -0.78 -4.13 -10.59
CA LEU A 83 -1.88 -4.48 -11.50
C LEU A 83 -2.96 -3.39 -11.53
N PHE A 84 -3.30 -2.83 -10.37
CA PHE A 84 -4.25 -1.72 -10.24
C PHE A 84 -3.81 -0.48 -11.01
N LYS A 85 -2.56 -0.06 -10.84
CA LYS A 85 -1.95 1.06 -11.58
C LYS A 85 -2.03 0.85 -13.09
N LYS A 86 -1.66 -0.34 -13.57
CA LYS A 86 -1.71 -0.68 -15.00
C LYS A 86 -3.12 -0.56 -15.58
N LYS A 87 -4.15 -0.92 -14.80
CA LYS A 87 -5.54 -0.72 -15.21
C LYS A 87 -5.92 0.78 -15.20
N LEU A 88 -5.41 1.58 -14.26
CA LEU A 88 -5.64 3.02 -14.21
C LEU A 88 -5.01 3.79 -15.39
N GLU A 89 -3.83 3.38 -15.86
CA GLU A 89 -3.18 3.97 -17.06
C GLU A 89 -4.13 3.96 -18.28
N ALA A 90 -5.02 2.98 -18.37
CA ALA A 90 -5.98 2.90 -19.48
C ALA A 90 -7.14 3.91 -19.37
N ILE A 91 -7.37 4.50 -18.19
CA ILE A 91 -8.52 5.37 -17.91
C ILE A 91 -8.17 6.71 -17.27
N GLU A 92 -6.91 6.97 -16.90
CA GLU A 92 -6.46 8.20 -16.25
C GLU A 92 -6.82 9.47 -17.04
N ALA A 93 -6.82 9.40 -18.37
CA ALA A 93 -7.16 10.52 -19.24
C ALA A 93 -8.67 10.82 -19.31
N LYS A 94 -9.53 9.94 -18.77
CA LYS A 94 -10.99 10.12 -18.79
C LYS A 94 -11.48 11.16 -17.79
N ASP A 95 -10.82 11.27 -16.64
CA ASP A 95 -11.20 12.20 -15.57
C ASP A 95 -10.00 12.53 -14.66
N PRO A 96 -9.86 13.79 -14.19
CA PRO A 96 -8.80 14.16 -13.25
C PRO A 96 -8.74 13.29 -11.98
N LEU A 97 -9.89 12.78 -11.50
CA LEU A 97 -9.92 11.91 -10.33
C LEU A 97 -9.31 10.53 -10.58
N PHE A 98 -9.29 10.04 -11.82
CA PHE A 98 -8.57 8.81 -12.16
C PHE A 98 -7.06 9.05 -12.22
N ALA A 99 -6.62 10.21 -12.74
CA ALA A 99 -5.22 10.60 -12.70
C ALA A 99 -4.72 10.79 -11.25
N GLU A 100 -5.48 11.49 -10.40
CA GLU A 100 -5.18 11.60 -8.97
C GLU A 100 -5.07 10.22 -8.30
N LEU A 101 -5.96 9.28 -8.66
CA LEU A 101 -5.93 7.93 -8.11
C LEU A 101 -4.72 7.12 -8.57
N HIS A 102 -4.27 7.33 -9.81
CA HIS A 102 -3.03 6.75 -10.30
C HIS A 102 -1.81 7.26 -9.51
N ASP A 103 -1.75 8.56 -9.25
CA ASP A 103 -0.68 9.18 -8.46
C ASP A 103 -0.66 8.66 -7.01
N GLU A 104 -1.83 8.56 -6.36
CA GLU A 104 -1.92 8.00 -5.01
C GLU A 104 -1.55 6.50 -4.97
N ALA A 105 -1.93 5.73 -6.00
CA ALA A 105 -1.50 4.34 -6.12
C ALA A 105 0.02 4.20 -6.31
N ASP A 106 0.68 5.14 -7.00
CA ASP A 106 2.13 5.15 -7.15
C ASP A 106 2.86 5.45 -5.83
N LYS A 107 2.32 6.38 -5.04
CA LYS A 107 2.83 6.67 -3.68
C LYS A 107 2.68 5.47 -2.77
N LEU A 108 1.51 4.83 -2.76
CA LEU A 108 1.27 3.63 -1.95
C LEU A 108 2.20 2.48 -2.34
N HIS A 109 2.38 2.23 -3.65
CA HIS A 109 3.35 1.24 -4.14
C HIS A 109 4.76 1.54 -3.64
N SER A 110 5.20 2.79 -3.73
CA SER A 110 6.54 3.21 -3.27
C SER A 110 6.70 3.05 -1.76
N ALA A 111 5.65 3.33 -0.98
CA ALA A 111 5.62 3.14 0.46
C ALA A 111 5.71 1.65 0.85
N LEU A 112 4.98 0.76 0.15
CA LEU A 112 5.05 -0.70 0.35
C LEU A 112 6.47 -1.25 0.11
N VAL A 113 7.09 -0.85 -1.01
CA VAL A 113 8.47 -1.27 -1.33
C VAL A 113 9.45 -0.79 -0.28
N SER A 114 9.30 0.46 0.16
CA SER A 114 10.16 1.05 1.21
C SER A 114 9.96 0.35 2.55
N TYR A 115 8.73 0.00 2.91
CA TYR A 115 8.42 -0.73 4.13
C TYR A 115 9.05 -2.13 4.14
N MET A 116 8.97 -2.84 3.01
CA MET A 116 9.64 -4.13 2.82
C MET A 116 11.17 -4.02 2.97
N ASP A 117 11.78 -3.01 2.33
CA ASP A 117 13.22 -2.77 2.41
C ASP A 117 13.67 -2.45 3.85
N ARG A 118 12.88 -1.67 4.60
CA ARG A 118 13.17 -1.39 6.02
C ARG A 118 13.05 -2.61 6.90
N MET A 119 12.08 -3.50 6.66
CA MET A 119 12.03 -4.78 7.36
C MET A 119 13.30 -5.60 7.11
N GLY A 120 13.75 -5.71 5.85
CA GLY A 120 14.97 -6.45 5.52
C GLY A 120 16.23 -5.86 6.16
N GLN A 121 16.32 -4.53 6.26
CA GLN A 121 17.43 -3.88 6.95
C GLN A 121 17.40 -4.11 8.47
N LEU A 122 16.21 -4.07 9.07
CA LEU A 122 16.01 -4.38 10.49
C LEU A 122 16.43 -5.81 10.79
N GLU A 123 16.02 -6.77 9.96
CA GLU A 123 16.39 -8.18 10.06
C GLU A 123 17.92 -8.35 10.06
N VAL A 124 18.60 -7.77 9.06
CA VAL A 124 20.07 -7.83 8.96
C VAL A 124 20.74 -7.18 10.17
N ARG A 125 20.23 -6.05 10.67
CA ARG A 125 20.77 -5.37 11.86
C ARG A 125 20.69 -6.26 13.09
N ILE A 126 19.53 -6.87 13.34
CA ILE A 126 19.32 -7.76 14.49
C ILE A 126 20.26 -8.97 14.42
N MET A 127 20.36 -9.62 13.26
CA MET A 127 21.28 -10.75 13.06
C MET A 127 22.74 -10.39 13.36
N GLN A 128 23.18 -9.19 12.98
CA GLN A 128 24.53 -8.71 13.27
C GLN A 128 24.76 -8.42 14.77
N GLU A 129 23.75 -7.91 15.47
CA GLU A 129 23.81 -7.66 16.92
C GLU A 129 23.87 -8.97 17.72
N GLU A 130 23.09 -9.99 17.32
CA GLU A 130 23.13 -11.32 17.92
C GLU A 130 24.49 -12.00 17.72
N GLN A 131 25.05 -11.95 16.51
CA GLN A 131 26.38 -12.52 16.23
C GLN A 131 27.51 -11.85 17.02
N ARG A 132 27.39 -10.56 17.34
CA ARG A 132 28.40 -9.84 18.15
C ARG A 132 28.28 -10.13 19.65
N SER A 133 27.12 -10.61 20.09
CA SER A 133 26.79 -10.86 21.50
C SER A 133 27.01 -12.32 21.91
N ALA A 134 27.28 -13.22 20.95
CA ALA A 134 27.61 -14.63 21.13
C ALA A 134 29.13 -14.88 21.16
#